data_AF-A0A6L4ZI08-F1
#
_entry.id   AF-A0A6L4ZI08-F1
#
_cell.length_a   1.000
_cell.length_b   1.000
_cell.length_c   1.000
_cell.angle_alpha   90.00
_cell.angle_beta   90.00
_cell.angle_gamma   90.00
#
_symmetry.space_group_name_H-M   'P 1'
#
loop_
_entity.id
_entity.type
_entity.pdbx_description
1 polymer ?
#
loop_
_entity_poly.entity_id
_entity_poly.type
_entity_poly.pdbx_seq_one_letter_code
_entity_poly.pdbx_strand_id
1 'polypeptide(L)'
;MFIGVGAKNIHKYHFMNEIEPTADAKLVKRILNDEQLAFSELVTQFHRRIYSIAYRMVGNVSEAEDLCQEIFLRVYQKLSQYDPNLPLAPWICRIASNTTINYLKRRGIKTVPLK
;
A
#
# COMPACT_ATOMS: atom_id res chain seq x y z
N MET A 1 -22.80 -49.46 -9.85
CA MET A 1 -22.76 -48.19 -9.08
C MET A 1 -21.28 -47.89 -8.83
N PHE A 2 -20.86 -46.64 -9.03
CA PHE A 2 -19.51 -46.21 -9.38
C PHE A 2 -18.32 -46.85 -8.64
N ILE A 3 -17.31 -47.16 -9.46
CA ILE A 3 -15.99 -47.72 -9.18
C ILE A 3 -15.00 -46.65 -8.71
N GLY A 4 -14.12 -47.00 -7.76
CA GLY A 4 -12.68 -46.83 -7.98
C GLY A 4 -11.91 -45.77 -7.18
N VAL A 5 -11.16 -46.26 -6.18
CA VAL A 5 -9.72 -46.05 -5.93
C VAL A 5 -9.14 -44.63 -5.86
N GLY A 6 -8.40 -44.34 -4.77
CA GLY A 6 -7.18 -43.52 -4.88
C GLY A 6 -6.77 -42.67 -3.68
N ALA A 7 -6.32 -43.30 -2.59
CA ALA A 7 -5.33 -42.66 -1.74
C ALA A 7 -4.00 -42.56 -2.51
N LYS A 8 -3.74 -41.43 -3.17
CA LYS A 8 -2.42 -41.04 -3.66
C LYS A 8 -2.25 -39.52 -3.56
N ASN A 9 -1.59 -39.10 -2.48
CA ASN A 9 -0.41 -38.26 -2.54
C ASN A 9 -0.43 -37.12 -3.59
N ILE A 10 -0.84 -35.93 -3.17
CA ILE A 10 -0.53 -34.68 -3.88
C ILE A 10 0.64 -33.95 -3.19
N HIS A 11 1.78 -34.63 -3.10
CA HIS A 11 3.06 -33.95 -3.32
C HIS A 11 3.06 -33.38 -4.74
N LYS A 12 2.47 -32.19 -4.94
CA LYS A 12 2.63 -31.43 -6.18
C LYS A 12 2.50 -29.91 -6.00
N TYR A 13 3.06 -29.38 -4.91
CA TYR A 13 3.59 -28.01 -4.92
C TYR A 13 5.12 -28.07 -4.91
N HIS A 14 5.66 -28.74 -5.92
CA HIS A 14 7.06 -28.61 -6.34
C HIS A 14 7.24 -27.33 -7.20
N PHE A 15 6.36 -26.33 -7.12
CA PHE A 15 6.67 -25.02 -7.69
C PHE A 15 7.58 -24.26 -6.72
N MET A 16 8.83 -24.72 -6.62
CA MET A 16 9.96 -23.80 -6.50
C MET A 16 10.06 -23.04 -7.84
N ASN A 17 9.06 -22.22 -8.15
CA ASN A 17 9.34 -21.06 -8.97
C ASN A 17 10.06 -20.12 -8.03
N GLU A 18 11.29 -19.76 -8.38
CA GLU A 18 11.89 -18.52 -7.92
C GLU A 18 10.81 -17.44 -8.09
N ILE A 19 10.18 -17.00 -6.99
CA ILE A 19 9.17 -15.97 -7.06
C ILE A 19 9.92 -14.71 -7.42
N GLU A 20 9.99 -14.41 -8.71
CA GLU A 20 10.53 -13.17 -9.21
C GLU A 20 9.89 -12.03 -8.42
N PRO A 21 10.69 -11.17 -7.75
CA PRO A 21 10.13 -10.14 -6.92
C PRO A 21 9.22 -9.26 -7.78
N THR A 22 8.03 -8.99 -7.26
CA THR A 22 7.03 -8.14 -7.92
C THR A 22 7.63 -6.77 -8.23
N ALA A 23 7.06 -6.04 -9.20
CA ALA A 23 7.49 -4.68 -9.49
C ALA A 23 7.46 -3.79 -8.23
N ASP A 24 6.42 -3.96 -7.41
CA ASP A 24 6.27 -3.33 -6.09
C ASP A 24 7.43 -3.68 -5.15
N ALA A 25 7.76 -4.97 -5.00
CA ALA A 25 8.86 -5.41 -4.15
C ALA A 25 10.23 -4.90 -4.65
N LYS A 26 10.43 -4.86 -5.97
CA LYS A 26 11.63 -4.31 -6.61
C LYS A 26 11.75 -2.81 -6.31
N LEU A 27 10.67 -2.03 -6.50
CA LEU A 27 10.63 -0.61 -6.18
C LEU A 27 10.94 -0.34 -4.71
N VAL A 28 10.28 -1.04 -3.79
CA VAL A 28 10.50 -0.88 -2.34
C VAL A 28 11.94 -1.21 -1.97
N LYS A 29 12.51 -2.30 -2.50
CA LYS A 29 13.91 -2.67 -2.25
C LYS A 29 14.88 -1.56 -2.69
N ARG A 30 14.65 -0.95 -3.85
CA ARG A 30 15.46 0.17 -4.35
C ARG A 30 15.39 1.39 -3.42
N ILE A 31 14.19 1.71 -2.92
CA ILE A 31 14.00 2.81 -1.95
C ILE A 31 14.72 2.52 -0.63
N LEU A 32 14.62 1.30 -0.11
CA LEU A 32 15.29 0.91 1.14
C LEU A 32 16.82 0.86 1.04
N ASN A 33 17.35 0.74 -0.18
CA ASN A 33 18.78 0.82 -0.45
C ASN A 33 19.26 2.25 -0.74
N ASP A 34 18.43 3.26 -0.50
CA ASP A 34 18.70 4.68 -0.78
C ASP A 34 19.11 4.94 -2.24
N GLU A 35 18.58 4.13 -3.18
CA GLU A 35 18.83 4.36 -4.60
C GLU A 35 18.23 5.69 -5.02
N GLN A 36 19.06 6.50 -5.68
CA GLN A 36 18.67 7.84 -6.11
C GLN A 36 17.40 7.79 -6.96
N LEU A 37 16.45 8.68 -6.69
CA LEU A 37 15.16 8.81 -7.38
C LEU A 37 14.16 7.67 -7.20
N ALA A 38 14.49 6.55 -6.54
CA ALA A 38 13.55 5.44 -6.37
C ALA A 38 12.27 5.87 -5.62
N PHE A 39 12.40 6.76 -4.63
CA PHE A 39 11.23 7.30 -3.94
C PHE A 39 10.42 8.26 -4.81
N SER A 40 11.06 8.99 -5.72
CA SER A 40 10.38 9.87 -6.69
C SER A 40 9.52 9.07 -7.67
N GLU A 41 9.96 7.87 -8.05
CA GLU A 41 9.17 6.94 -8.85
C GLU A 41 7.88 6.52 -8.13
N LEU A 42 7.99 6.18 -6.83
CA LEU A 42 6.83 5.87 -5.99
C LEU A 42 5.89 7.09 -5.89
N VAL A 43 6.42 8.28 -5.64
CA VAL A 43 5.61 9.51 -5.59
C VAL A 43 4.87 9.72 -6.90
N THR A 44 5.56 9.63 -8.03
CA THR A 44 4.97 9.80 -9.37
C THR A 44 3.85 8.78 -9.62
N GLN A 45 4.06 7.51 -9.24
CA GLN A 45 3.08 6.45 -9.45
C GLN A 45 1.81 6.63 -8.60
N PHE A 46 1.95 7.10 -7.35
CA PHE A 46 0.86 7.12 -6.38
C PHE A 46 0.23 8.50 -6.12
N HIS A 47 0.86 9.60 -6.58
CA HIS A 47 0.45 10.98 -6.27
C HIS A 47 -1.04 11.22 -6.55
N ARG A 48 -1.50 10.95 -7.78
CA ARG A 48 -2.90 11.18 -8.17
C ARG A 48 -3.88 10.42 -7.27
N ARG A 49 -3.54 9.19 -6.88
CA ARG A 49 -4.40 8.35 -6.04
C ARG A 49 -4.45 8.86 -4.61
N ILE A 50 -3.31 9.18 -4.01
CA ILE A 50 -3.21 9.70 -2.65
C ILE A 50 -3.88 11.07 -2.55
N TYR A 51 -3.57 11.98 -3.47
CA TYR A 51 -4.22 13.29 -3.55
C TYR A 51 -5.74 13.14 -3.66
N SER A 52 -6.22 12.24 -4.53
CA SER A 52 -7.67 12.03 -4.67
C SER A 52 -8.33 11.49 -3.39
N ILE A 53 -7.65 10.66 -2.60
CA ILE A 53 -8.17 10.18 -1.31
C ILE A 53 -8.26 11.36 -0.34
N ALA A 54 -7.17 12.11 -0.17
CA ALA A 54 -7.12 13.25 0.74
C ALA A 54 -8.19 14.29 0.35
N TYR A 55 -8.21 14.72 -0.90
CA TYR A 55 -9.14 15.73 -1.41
C TYR A 55 -10.61 15.34 -1.23
N ARG A 56 -10.99 14.09 -1.51
CA ARG A 56 -12.38 13.61 -1.31
C ARG A 56 -12.82 13.66 0.14
N MET A 57 -11.89 13.59 1.07
CA MET A 57 -12.16 13.58 2.51
C MET A 57 -12.13 14.98 3.14
N VAL A 58 -11.22 15.85 2.71
CA VAL A 58 -11.08 17.21 3.28
C VAL A 58 -11.86 18.28 2.53
N GLY A 59 -12.11 18.09 1.23
CA GLY A 59 -12.82 19.04 0.37
C GLY A 59 -12.08 20.37 0.12
N ASN A 60 -10.81 20.47 0.50
CA ASN A 60 -9.97 21.66 0.33
C ASN A 60 -8.67 21.29 -0.41
N VAL A 61 -8.29 22.09 -1.41
CA VAL A 61 -7.10 21.83 -2.26
C VAL A 61 -5.81 21.94 -1.45
N SER A 62 -5.60 23.04 -0.74
CA SER A 62 -4.38 23.28 0.05
C SER A 62 -4.21 22.21 1.14
N GLU A 63 -5.27 21.90 1.89
CA GLU A 63 -5.20 20.83 2.90
C GLU A 63 -4.92 19.46 2.28
N ALA A 64 -5.43 19.19 1.08
CA ALA A 64 -5.19 17.93 0.37
C ALA A 64 -3.74 17.81 -0.11
N GLU A 65 -3.13 18.90 -0.57
CA GLU A 65 -1.72 18.95 -0.97
C GLU A 65 -0.80 18.73 0.25
N ASP A 66 -1.05 19.42 1.35
CA ASP A 66 -0.30 19.26 2.60
C ASP A 66 -0.41 17.83 3.14
N LEU A 67 -1.62 17.26 3.11
CA LEU A 67 -1.84 15.87 3.50
C LEU A 67 -1.16 14.89 2.56
N CYS A 68 -1.16 15.15 1.26
CA CYS A 68 -0.47 14.29 0.29
C CYS A 68 1.01 14.17 0.64
N GLN A 69 1.66 15.29 0.95
CA GLN A 69 3.06 15.32 1.38
C GLN A 69 3.28 14.55 2.69
N GLU A 70 2.48 14.82 3.74
CA GLU A 70 2.55 14.10 5.01
C GLU A 70 2.34 12.59 4.85
N ILE A 71 1.44 12.18 3.97
CA ILE A 71 1.20 10.76 3.67
C ILE A 71 2.44 10.13 3.05
N PHE A 72 3.09 10.79 2.08
CA PHE A 72 4.31 10.28 1.47
C PHE A 72 5.46 10.17 2.48
N LEU A 73 5.62 11.16 3.38
CA LEU A 73 6.59 11.08 4.47
C LEU A 73 6.34 9.86 5.36
N ARG A 74 5.08 9.58 5.71
CA ARG A 74 4.71 8.40 6.50
C ARG A 74 4.89 7.09 5.75
N VAL A 75 4.63 7.08 4.45
CA VAL A 75 4.90 5.93 3.58
C VAL A 75 6.39 5.61 3.62
N TYR A 76 7.25 6.62 3.42
CA TYR A 76 8.70 6.46 3.50
C TYR A 76 9.16 5.91 4.86
N GLN A 77 8.71 6.53 5.96
CA GLN A 77 9.05 6.11 7.32
C GLN A 77 8.62 4.66 7.66
N LYS A 78 7.54 4.18 7.05
CA LYS A 78 6.98 2.84 7.31
C LYS A 78 7.36 1.81 6.26
N LEU A 79 8.10 2.20 5.22
CA LEU A 79 8.35 1.35 4.07
C LEU A 79 9.11 0.07 4.43
N SER A 80 9.96 0.12 5.47
CA SER A 80 10.66 -1.06 6.01
C SER A 80 9.73 -2.11 6.63
N GLN A 81 8.48 -1.75 6.93
CA GLN A 81 7.46 -2.64 7.51
C GLN A 81 6.52 -3.22 6.44
N TYR A 82 6.72 -2.88 5.17
CA TYR A 82 5.93 -3.41 4.05
C TYR A 82 6.26 -4.89 3.81
N ASP A 83 5.21 -5.71 3.67
CA ASP A 83 5.34 -7.11 3.27
C ASP A 83 5.39 -7.20 1.73
N PRO A 84 6.53 -7.61 1.13
CA PRO A 84 6.68 -7.69 -0.33
C PRO A 84 5.81 -8.76 -0.99
N ASN A 85 5.18 -9.65 -0.21
CA ASN A 85 4.22 -10.64 -0.71
C ASN A 85 2.81 -10.07 -0.91
N LEU A 86 2.53 -8.87 -0.39
CA LEU A 86 1.26 -8.17 -0.56
C LEU A 86 1.39 -7.09 -1.64
N PRO A 87 0.30 -6.63 -2.27
CA PRO A 87 0.37 -5.49 -3.18
C PRO A 87 0.66 -4.18 -2.42
N LEU A 88 1.47 -3.30 -3.02
CA LEU A 88 1.87 -2.01 -2.41
C LEU A 88 0.71 -1.01 -2.36
N ALA A 89 -0.13 -1.01 -3.39
CA ALA A 89 -1.17 -0.01 -3.54
C ALA A 89 -2.21 -0.01 -2.39
N PRO A 90 -2.79 -1.15 -1.96
CA PRO A 90 -3.68 -1.19 -0.79
C PRO A 90 -2.99 -0.76 0.51
N TRP A 91 -1.71 -1.12 0.69
CA TRP A 91 -0.93 -0.75 1.87
C TRP A 91 -0.74 0.78 1.96
N ILE A 92 -0.35 1.43 0.86
CA ILE A 92 -0.26 2.90 0.75
C ILE A 92 -1.64 3.55 0.96
N CYS A 93 -2.70 3.04 0.33
CA CYS A 93 -4.06 3.57 0.49
C CYS A 93 -4.56 3.53 1.94
N ARG A 94 -4.17 2.50 2.71
CA ARG A 94 -4.47 2.42 4.14
C ARG A 94 -3.74 3.50 4.94
N ILE A 95 -2.46 3.76 4.65
CA ILE A 95 -1.70 4.85 5.28
C ILE A 95 -2.33 6.21 4.95
N ALA A 96 -2.71 6.42 3.69
CA ALA A 96 -3.37 7.63 3.22
C ALA A 96 -4.68 7.88 3.99
N SER A 97 -5.59 6.91 3.96
CA SER A 97 -6.90 7.00 4.62
C SER A 97 -6.76 7.22 6.12
N ASN A 98 -5.89 6.47 6.80
CA ASN A 98 -5.66 6.63 8.24
C ASN A 98 -5.09 8.00 8.59
N THR A 99 -4.17 8.51 7.79
CA THR A 99 -3.58 9.85 7.98
C THR A 99 -4.63 10.93 7.83
N THR A 100 -5.46 10.87 6.79
CA THR A 100 -6.53 11.83 6.56
C THR A 100 -7.63 11.74 7.63
N ILE A 101 -8.03 10.53 8.07
CA ILE A 101 -8.97 10.36 9.18
C ILE A 101 -8.43 11.00 10.46
N ASN A 102 -7.15 10.78 10.77
CA ASN A 102 -6.51 11.37 11.94
C ASN A 102 -6.45 12.90 11.86
N TYR A 103 -6.21 13.44 10.67
CA TYR A 103 -6.28 14.88 10.43
C TYR A 103 -7.69 15.44 10.70
N LEU A 104 -8.73 14.82 10.13
CA LEU A 104 -10.12 15.24 10.32
C LEU A 104 -10.54 15.18 11.80
N LYS A 105 -10.11 14.14 12.53
CA LYS A 105 -10.35 14.03 13.98
C LYS A 105 -9.72 15.19 14.75
N ARG A 106 -8.48 15.58 14.43
CA ARG A 106 -7.80 16.72 15.06
C ARG A 106 -8.45 18.05 14.72
N ARG A 107 -9.06 18.17 13.53
CA ARG A 107 -9.85 19.33 13.10
C ARG A 107 -11.21 19.44 13.82
N GLY A 108 -11.59 18.45 14.64
CA GLY A 108 -12.86 18.44 15.37
C GLY A 108 -14.04 17.87 14.57
N ILE A 109 -13.79 17.25 13.42
CA ILE A 109 -14.83 16.59 12.62
C ILE A 109 -15.12 15.22 13.24
N LYS A 110 -16.37 15.03 13.70
CA LYS A 110 -16.83 13.75 14.24
C LYS A 110 -16.88 12.71 13.11
N THR A 111 -15.94 11.78 13.11
CA THR A 111 -15.98 10.59 12.25
C THR A 111 -16.86 9.54 12.92
N VAL A 112 -17.87 9.03 12.22
CA VAL A 112 -18.71 7.93 12.72
C VAL A 112 -18.04 6.61 12.34
N PRO A 113 -17.78 5.68 13.27
CA PRO A 113 -17.27 4.37 12.93
C PRO A 113 -18.27 3.64 12.02
N LEU A 114 -17.78 3.06 10.91
CA LEU A 114 -18.57 2.11 10.14
C LEU A 114 -18.72 0.84 10.99
N LYS A 115 -19.96 0.52 11.36
CA LYS A 115 -20.33 -0.72 12.08
C LYS A 115 -20.36 -1.90 11.13
#